data_AF-A0A369LXD1-F1
#
_entry.id   AF-A0A369LXD1-F1
#
_cell.length_a   1.000
_cell.length_b   1.000
_cell.length_c   1.000
_cell.angle_alpha   90.00
_cell.angle_beta   90.00
_cell.angle_gamma   90.00
#
_symmetry.space_group_name_H-M   'P 1'
#
loop_
_entity.id
_entity.type
_entity.pdbx_description
1 polymer ?
#
loop_
_entity_poly.entity_id
_entity_poly.type
_entity_poly.pdbx_seq_one_letter_code
_entity_poly.pdbx_strand_id
1 'polypeptide(L)'
;MTDSLLASWAKDRFAGEDFHCKKGRVYVISCGTRTYTWFVKEGVLFTTAQSERGEDELANTIWQKDCMIHSLDEDTMLPLHALTDCVLVRYPSEEINRQLKEDPELGWLLAEHYHDQFTSTLAKYKHAALDASEDQLEYLEDLFSQIDELEGERISDATLATFMGMHRVSVSRVRKKLDEQKTSTPPPAVRPIDSYAATPPPQVDKLRILAEEPPDIERSAQPEIARPACREPRHAGRI
;
A
#
# COMPACT_ATOMS: atom_id res chain seq x y z
N MET A 1 2.94 13.57 1.12
CA MET A 1 3.31 14.93 1.60
C MET A 1 3.71 14.90 3.07
N THR A 2 2.93 14.25 3.93
CA THR A 2 3.19 14.08 5.37
C THR A 2 4.58 13.52 5.69
N ASP A 3 4.99 12.44 5.02
CA ASP A 3 6.31 11.83 5.20
C ASP A 3 7.48 12.79 4.93
N SER A 4 7.38 13.63 3.90
CA SER A 4 8.40 14.63 3.56
C SER A 4 8.54 15.73 4.62
N LEU A 5 7.42 16.10 5.27
CA LEU A 5 7.45 17.02 6.40
C LEU A 5 8.14 16.39 7.62
N LEU A 6 7.81 15.14 7.95
CA LEU A 6 8.45 14.40 9.04
C LEU A 6 9.95 14.18 8.79
N ALA A 7 10.32 13.83 7.56
CA ALA A 7 11.72 13.62 7.16
C ALA A 7 12.53 14.92 7.27
N SER A 8 11.99 16.03 6.76
CA SER A 8 12.62 17.35 6.86
C SER A 8 12.76 17.79 8.31
N TRP A 9 11.68 17.65 9.09
CA TRP A 9 11.67 17.96 10.52
C TRP A 9 12.76 17.21 11.30
N ALA A 10 12.89 15.90 11.06
CA ALA A 10 13.87 15.06 11.74
C ALA A 10 15.31 15.45 11.35
N LYS A 11 15.54 15.68 10.05
CA LYS A 11 16.85 16.09 9.51
C LYS A 11 17.35 17.41 10.09
N ASP A 12 16.46 18.37 10.32
CA ASP A 12 16.83 19.69 10.85
C ASP A 12 17.18 19.67 12.35
N ARG A 13 16.75 18.64 13.08
CA ARG A 13 16.87 18.57 14.55
C ARG A 13 17.89 17.56 15.03
N PHE A 14 18.12 16.49 14.28
CA PHE A 14 18.92 15.37 14.74
C PHE A 14 20.11 15.10 13.83
N ALA A 15 21.23 14.72 14.44
CA ALA A 15 22.36 14.16 13.71
C ALA A 15 22.07 12.69 13.42
N GLY A 16 21.64 12.40 12.20
CA GLY A 16 21.32 11.05 11.76
C GLY A 16 22.54 10.23 11.37
N GLU A 17 22.43 8.91 11.45
CA GLU A 17 23.44 7.99 10.96
C GLU A 17 22.99 7.37 9.63
N ASP A 18 23.79 7.57 8.58
CA ASP A 18 23.54 6.99 7.27
C ASP A 18 23.81 5.47 7.29
N PHE A 19 22.90 4.71 6.69
CA PHE A 19 22.99 3.28 6.48
C PHE A 19 22.81 2.95 4.99
N HIS A 20 23.84 2.36 4.39
CA HIS A 20 23.86 2.12 2.95
C HIS A 20 23.45 0.68 2.63
N CYS A 21 22.42 0.56 1.79
CA CYS A 21 21.91 -0.71 1.27
C CYS A 21 22.28 -0.85 -0.20
N LYS A 22 22.77 -2.03 -0.59
CA LYS A 22 23.03 -2.35 -2.00
C LYS A 22 21.83 -3.04 -2.63
N LYS A 23 21.56 -2.70 -3.88
CA LYS A 23 20.50 -3.30 -4.70
C LYS A 23 20.56 -4.83 -4.66
N GLY A 24 19.39 -5.46 -4.54
CA GLY A 24 19.23 -6.91 -4.54
C GLY A 24 19.76 -7.61 -3.28
N ARG A 25 20.10 -6.86 -2.24
CA ARG A 25 20.46 -7.41 -0.92
C ARG A 25 19.30 -7.27 0.05
N VAL A 26 19.27 -8.20 0.99
CA VAL A 26 18.35 -8.20 2.12
C VAL A 26 19.12 -7.79 3.37
N TYR A 27 18.55 -6.88 4.12
CA TYR A 27 19.05 -6.40 5.42
C TYR A 27 17.98 -6.66 6.47
N VAL A 28 18.38 -6.76 7.74
CA VAL A 28 17.43 -6.76 8.85
C VAL A 28 17.74 -5.56 9.71
N ILE A 29 16.77 -4.66 9.84
CA ILE A 29 16.89 -3.46 10.65
C ILE A 29 16.05 -3.62 11.91
N SER A 30 16.53 -3.06 13.02
CA SER A 30 15.73 -2.92 14.22
C SER A 30 14.96 -1.60 14.16
N CYS A 31 13.66 -1.66 14.41
CA CYS A 31 12.74 -0.53 14.35
C CYS A 31 11.73 -0.65 15.50
N GLY A 32 11.58 0.40 16.29
CA GLY A 32 10.73 0.36 17.47
C GLY A 32 10.98 1.51 18.42
N THR A 33 10.10 1.66 19.40
CA THR A 33 10.10 2.76 20.37
C THR A 33 11.38 2.81 21.23
N ARG A 34 12.09 1.69 21.38
CA ARG A 34 13.35 1.58 22.14
C ARG A 34 14.60 1.44 21.26
N THR A 35 14.45 1.53 19.95
CA THR A 35 15.54 1.35 19.00
C THR A 35 15.65 2.56 18.08
N TYR A 36 15.29 2.43 16.81
CA TYR A 36 15.45 3.47 15.80
C TYR A 36 14.18 3.73 15.00
N THR A 37 14.02 5.00 14.64
CA THR A 37 13.11 5.46 13.59
C THR A 37 13.96 5.71 12.36
N TRP A 38 13.53 5.18 11.21
CA TRP A 38 14.28 5.28 9.97
C TRP A 38 13.57 6.21 9.00
N PHE A 39 14.35 6.88 8.17
CA PHE A 39 13.85 7.62 7.01
C PHE A 39 14.63 7.18 5.77
N VAL A 40 13.93 7.04 4.66
CA VAL A 40 14.58 6.79 3.36
C VAL A 40 15.12 8.11 2.84
N LYS A 41 16.44 8.22 2.73
CA LYS A 41 17.09 9.41 2.18
C LYS A 41 17.16 9.33 0.66
N GLU A 42 17.48 8.14 0.14
CA GLU A 42 17.62 7.85 -1.29
C GLU A 42 17.24 6.39 -1.59
N GLY A 43 16.71 6.16 -2.79
CA GLY A 43 16.42 4.84 -3.32
C GLY A 43 15.04 4.28 -2.95
N VAL A 44 14.80 3.04 -3.38
CA VAL A 44 13.53 2.33 -3.18
C VAL A 44 13.78 0.95 -2.61
N LEU A 45 13.00 0.60 -1.62
CA LEU A 45 13.08 -0.67 -0.90
C LEU A 45 11.69 -1.10 -0.46
N PHE A 46 11.55 -2.35 -0.02
CA PHE A 46 10.33 -2.81 0.63
C PHE A 46 10.65 -3.63 1.86
N THR A 47 9.74 -3.63 2.82
CA THR A 47 9.83 -4.52 3.99
C THR A 47 8.94 -5.72 3.82
N THR A 48 9.35 -6.85 4.37
CA THR A 48 8.54 -8.07 4.45
C THR A 48 8.16 -8.38 5.89
N ALA A 49 7.08 -9.12 6.06
CA ALA A 49 6.74 -9.77 7.31
C ALA A 49 6.67 -11.28 7.07
N GLN A 50 7.16 -12.06 8.03
CA GLN A 50 6.95 -13.50 8.00
C GLN A 50 5.49 -13.80 8.38
N SER A 51 4.87 -14.69 7.63
CA SER A 51 3.60 -15.27 8.05
C SER A 51 3.78 -16.03 9.37
N GLU A 52 2.71 -16.12 10.18
CA GLU A 52 2.72 -16.86 11.45
C GLU A 52 3.09 -18.34 11.29
N ARG A 53 2.98 -18.88 10.08
CA ARG A 53 3.36 -20.26 9.73
C ARG A 53 4.84 -20.39 9.34
N GLY A 54 5.57 -19.29 9.21
CA GLY A 54 7.01 -19.25 8.98
C GLY A 54 7.48 -19.71 7.60
N GLU A 55 6.57 -20.08 6.69
CA GLU A 55 6.93 -20.66 5.39
C GLU A 55 7.18 -19.59 4.32
N ASP A 56 6.45 -18.47 4.38
CA ASP A 56 6.52 -17.41 3.37
C ASP A 56 6.70 -16.01 4.00
N GLU A 57 7.53 -15.20 3.33
CA GLU A 57 7.61 -13.75 3.51
C GLU A 57 6.60 -13.06 2.59
N LEU A 58 5.84 -12.11 3.13
CA LEU A 58 4.93 -11.27 2.38
C LEU A 58 5.44 -9.83 2.40
N ALA A 59 5.52 -9.20 1.23
CA ALA A 59 5.84 -7.79 1.15
C ALA A 59 4.71 -6.97 1.79
N ASN A 60 5.08 -6.04 2.67
CA ASN A 60 4.14 -5.18 3.35
C ASN A 60 4.08 -3.80 2.66
N THR A 61 5.18 -3.06 2.74
CA THR A 61 5.23 -1.65 2.30
C THR A 61 6.42 -1.41 1.39
N ILE A 62 6.20 -0.63 0.32
CA ILE A 62 7.25 -0.05 -0.52
C ILE A 62 7.59 1.31 0.10
N TRP A 63 8.86 1.55 0.34
CA TRP A 63 9.37 2.76 0.95
C TRP A 63 10.22 3.50 -0.08
N GLN A 64 9.85 4.76 -0.30
CA GLN A 64 10.49 5.69 -1.25
C GLN A 64 11.15 6.81 -0.47
N LYS A 65 11.87 7.69 -1.17
CA LYS A 65 12.48 8.88 -0.59
C LYS A 65 11.51 9.63 0.33
N ASP A 66 12.06 10.09 1.45
CA ASP A 66 11.40 10.77 2.56
C ASP A 66 10.41 9.92 3.36
N CYS A 67 10.10 8.67 2.96
CA CYS A 67 9.24 7.82 3.78
C CYS A 67 9.84 7.55 5.15
N MET A 68 8.99 7.61 6.17
CA MET A 68 9.32 7.23 7.54
C MET A 68 9.01 5.75 7.78
N ILE A 69 9.94 5.01 8.37
CA ILE A 69 9.73 3.65 8.86
C ILE A 69 9.77 3.71 10.38
N HIS A 70 8.61 3.53 11.01
CA HIS A 70 8.42 3.63 12.44
C HIS A 70 7.51 2.52 12.97
N SER A 71 7.86 1.95 14.13
CA SER A 71 7.06 0.92 14.82
C SER A 71 6.66 1.40 16.20
N LEU A 72 5.43 1.09 16.60
CA LEU A 72 4.92 1.35 17.95
C LEU A 72 5.33 0.26 18.95
N ASP A 73 5.86 -0.86 18.47
CA ASP A 73 6.41 -1.91 19.33
C ASP A 73 7.75 -1.48 19.94
N GLU A 74 8.23 -2.20 20.96
CA GLU A 74 9.52 -1.88 21.60
C GLU A 74 10.72 -2.07 20.66
N ASP A 75 10.78 -3.23 20.00
CA ASP A 75 11.83 -3.61 19.07
C ASP A 75 11.27 -4.64 18.07
N THR A 76 11.09 -4.20 16.82
CA THR A 76 10.68 -5.03 15.71
C THR A 76 11.86 -5.21 14.75
N MET A 77 12.20 -6.46 14.46
CA MET A 77 13.17 -6.78 13.40
C MET A 77 12.46 -6.82 12.05
N LEU A 78 12.80 -5.88 11.18
CA LEU A 78 12.18 -5.72 9.87
C LEU A 78 13.17 -6.16 8.78
N PRO A 79 12.89 -7.27 8.07
CA PRO A 79 13.59 -7.58 6.83
C PRO A 79 13.30 -6.52 5.78
N LEU A 80 14.35 -6.08 5.10
CA LEU A 80 14.36 -5.01 4.14
C LEU A 80 15.03 -5.47 2.86
N HIS A 81 14.32 -5.35 1.74
CA HIS A 81 14.78 -5.75 0.42
C HIS A 81 15.00 -4.49 -0.43
N ALA A 82 16.25 -4.24 -0.82
CA ALA A 82 16.61 -3.04 -1.58
C ALA A 82 16.37 -3.26 -3.09
N LEU A 83 15.45 -2.49 -3.70
CA LEU A 83 15.17 -2.53 -5.14
C LEU A 83 16.18 -1.71 -5.94
N THR A 84 16.72 -0.66 -5.33
CA THR A 84 17.85 0.13 -5.84
C THR A 84 18.99 0.14 -4.82
N ASP A 85 20.12 0.77 -5.16
CA ASP A 85 21.02 1.23 -4.10
C ASP A 85 20.25 2.27 -3.26
N CYS A 86 20.26 2.11 -1.93
CA CYS A 86 19.49 2.95 -1.02
C CYS A 86 20.38 3.54 0.07
N VAL A 87 20.00 4.71 0.55
CA VAL A 87 20.53 5.30 1.77
C VAL A 87 19.38 5.53 2.72
N LEU A 88 19.46 4.91 3.89
CA LEU A 88 18.58 5.18 5.01
C LEU A 88 19.30 6.09 6.00
N VAL A 89 18.55 6.87 6.76
CA VAL A 89 19.05 7.57 7.94
C VAL A 89 18.27 7.10 9.15
N ARG A 90 18.97 6.83 10.25
CA ARG A 90 18.34 6.44 11.51
C ARG A 90 18.51 7.49 12.60
N TYR A 91 17.50 7.60 13.44
CA TYR A 91 17.49 8.40 14.65
C TYR A 91 17.02 7.55 15.83
N PRO A 92 17.54 7.78 17.06
CA PRO A 92 17.01 7.11 18.25
C PRO A 92 15.52 7.41 18.43
N SER A 93 14.69 6.37 18.48
CA SER A 93 13.24 6.53 18.57
C SER A 93 12.80 7.23 19.85
N GLU A 94 13.54 7.08 20.95
CA GLU A 94 13.20 7.71 22.23
C GLU A 94 13.07 9.23 22.09
N GLU A 95 14.02 9.86 21.40
CA GLU A 95 14.05 11.31 21.23
C GLU A 95 12.97 11.78 20.24
N ILE A 96 12.77 11.06 19.13
CA ILE A 96 11.70 11.32 18.17
C ILE A 96 10.33 11.23 18.88
N ASN A 97 10.11 10.16 19.64
CA ASN A 97 8.87 9.91 20.39
C ASN A 97 8.62 10.93 21.49
N ARG A 98 9.68 11.46 22.11
CA ARG A 98 9.55 12.53 23.10
C ARG A 98 8.99 13.80 22.47
N GLN A 99 9.56 14.24 21.35
CA GLN A 99 9.11 15.44 20.63
C GLN A 99 7.68 15.28 20.08
N LEU A 100 7.36 14.10 19.51
CA LEU A 100 6.02 13.79 19.02
C LEU A 100 4.93 13.89 20.10
N LYS A 101 5.27 13.67 21.37
CA LYS A 101 4.34 13.81 22.50
C LYS A 101 4.17 15.25 22.96
N GLU A 102 5.18 16.09 22.73
CA GLU A 102 5.21 17.48 23.18
C GLU A 102 4.62 18.44 22.11
N ASP A 103 4.64 18.04 20.84
CA ASP A 103 4.16 18.83 19.71
C ASP A 103 2.91 18.21 19.06
N PRO A 104 1.72 18.81 19.24
CA PRO A 104 0.48 18.31 18.66
C PRO A 104 0.46 18.26 17.12
N GLU A 105 1.20 19.14 16.45
CA GLU A 105 1.25 19.17 14.98
C GLU A 105 2.01 17.96 14.46
N LEU A 106 3.14 17.63 15.09
CA LEU A 106 3.90 16.41 14.76
C LEU A 106 3.11 15.14 15.10
N GLY A 107 2.38 15.15 16.22
CA GLY A 107 1.47 14.05 16.57
C GLY A 107 0.39 13.83 15.52
N TRP A 108 -0.17 14.90 14.94
CA TRP A 108 -1.12 14.81 13.83
C TRP A 108 -0.47 14.25 12.55
N LEU A 109 0.72 14.74 12.18
CA LEU A 109 1.45 14.23 11.02
C LEU A 109 1.76 12.73 11.16
N LEU A 110 2.13 12.27 12.36
CA LEU A 110 2.33 10.85 12.61
C LEU A 110 1.03 10.04 12.48
N ALA A 111 -0.10 10.58 12.93
CA ALA A 111 -1.39 9.92 12.78
C ALA A 111 -1.81 9.81 11.31
N GLU A 112 -1.60 10.86 10.50
CA GLU A 112 -1.81 10.82 9.04
C GLU A 112 -0.89 9.80 8.37
N HIS A 113 0.39 9.76 8.74
CA HIS A 113 1.33 8.74 8.24
C HIS A 113 0.79 7.33 8.47
N TYR A 114 0.32 7.02 9.68
CA TYR A 114 -0.27 5.71 9.98
C TYR A 114 -1.58 5.44 9.24
N HIS A 115 -2.40 6.47 9.04
CA HIS A 115 -3.62 6.35 8.26
C HIS A 115 -3.34 5.98 6.81
N ASP A 116 -2.36 6.64 6.19
CA ASP A 116 -1.95 6.38 4.79
C ASP A 116 -1.35 4.98 4.65
N GLN A 117 -0.48 4.59 5.59
CA GLN A 117 0.10 3.24 5.63
C GLN A 117 -0.99 2.18 5.75
N PHE A 118 -1.92 2.35 6.70
CA PHE A 118 -3.03 1.41 6.89
C PHE A 118 -3.92 1.29 5.66
N THR A 119 -4.28 2.42 5.04
CA THR A 119 -5.15 2.45 3.85
C THR A 119 -4.46 1.80 2.65
N SER A 120 -3.16 2.06 2.45
CA SER A 120 -2.35 1.43 1.41
C SER A 120 -2.25 -0.08 1.60
N THR A 121 -1.95 -0.54 2.81
CA THR A 121 -1.90 -1.99 3.12
C THR A 121 -3.26 -2.66 2.93
N LEU A 122 -4.35 -2.01 3.33
CA LEU A 122 -5.70 -2.55 3.13
C LEU A 122 -6.05 -2.68 1.64
N ALA A 123 -5.67 -1.71 0.80
CA ALA A 123 -5.85 -1.80 -0.64
C ALA A 123 -5.10 -3.00 -1.23
N LYS A 124 -3.84 -3.22 -0.81
CA LYS A 124 -3.05 -4.39 -1.23
C LYS A 124 -3.71 -5.71 -0.84
N TYR A 125 -4.23 -5.81 0.39
CA TYR A 125 -4.95 -7.02 0.82
C TYR A 125 -6.24 -7.24 0.05
N LYS A 126 -6.96 -6.18 -0.32
CA LYS A 126 -8.12 -6.29 -1.21
C LYS A 126 -7.72 -6.88 -2.56
N HIS A 127 -6.69 -6.34 -3.20
CA HIS A 127 -6.17 -6.86 -4.48
C HIS A 127 -5.72 -8.33 -4.34
N ALA A 128 -4.96 -8.66 -3.29
CA ALA A 128 -4.49 -10.02 -3.06
C ALA A 128 -5.62 -11.03 -2.77
N ALA A 129 -6.74 -10.60 -2.19
CA ALA A 129 -7.84 -11.48 -1.81
C ALA A 129 -8.91 -11.66 -2.89
N LEU A 130 -9.13 -10.64 -3.73
CA LEU A 130 -10.30 -10.58 -4.62
C LEU A 130 -9.96 -10.66 -6.10
N ASP A 131 -8.75 -10.25 -6.50
CA ASP A 131 -8.40 -10.13 -7.90
C ASP A 131 -7.84 -11.44 -8.46
N ALA A 132 -7.96 -11.63 -9.77
CA ALA A 132 -7.24 -12.70 -10.45
C ALA A 132 -5.74 -12.41 -10.45
N SER A 133 -4.91 -13.46 -10.55
CA SER A 133 -3.45 -13.29 -10.52
C SER A 133 -2.93 -12.40 -11.65
N GLU A 134 -3.59 -12.40 -12.81
CA GLU A 134 -3.34 -11.50 -13.92
C GLU A 134 -3.53 -10.04 -13.52
N ASP A 135 -4.71 -9.70 -12.98
CA ASP A 135 -5.06 -8.33 -12.58
C ASP A 135 -4.15 -7.84 -11.45
N GLN A 136 -3.82 -8.74 -10.51
CA GLN A 136 -2.89 -8.44 -9.42
C GLN A 136 -1.47 -8.16 -9.94
N LEU A 137 -1.02 -8.90 -10.95
CA LEU A 137 0.30 -8.68 -11.56
C LEU A 137 0.32 -7.35 -12.32
N GLU A 138 -0.72 -7.04 -13.11
CA GLU A 138 -0.83 -5.75 -13.80
C GLU A 138 -0.85 -4.59 -12.81
N TYR A 139 -1.64 -4.68 -11.74
CA TYR A 139 -1.65 -3.68 -10.67
C TYR A 139 -0.27 -3.44 -10.06
N LEU A 140 0.49 -4.50 -9.78
CA LEU A 140 1.83 -4.37 -9.22
C LEU A 140 2.81 -3.76 -10.23
N GLU A 141 2.76 -4.17 -11.50
CA GLU A 141 3.59 -3.60 -12.55
C GLU A 141 3.29 -2.11 -12.75
N ASP A 142 2.01 -1.72 -12.75
CA ASP A 142 1.57 -0.33 -12.81
C ASP A 142 2.06 0.46 -11.59
N LEU A 143 1.94 -0.11 -10.38
CA LEU A 143 2.43 0.51 -9.14
C LEU A 143 3.94 0.78 -9.21
N PHE A 144 4.74 -0.21 -9.64
CA PHE A 144 6.19 -0.02 -9.77
C PHE A 144 6.57 0.95 -10.89
N SER A 145 5.79 1.01 -11.98
CA SER A 145 6.04 1.93 -13.10
C SER A 145 5.85 3.40 -12.73
N GLN A 146 5.09 3.69 -11.67
CA GLN A 146 4.86 5.04 -11.17
C GLN A 146 5.96 5.55 -10.24
N ILE A 147 7.00 4.74 -9.97
CA ILE A 147 8.11 5.09 -9.09
C ILE A 147 9.30 5.52 -9.96
N ASP A 148 9.58 6.83 -9.98
CA ASP A 148 10.62 7.44 -10.83
C ASP A 148 11.99 6.77 -10.66
N GLU A 149 12.39 6.43 -9.42
CA GLU A 149 13.67 5.77 -9.16
C GLU A 149 13.76 4.33 -9.67
N LEU A 150 12.64 3.75 -10.11
CA LEU A 150 12.57 2.43 -10.77
C LEU A 150 12.38 2.54 -12.29
N GLU A 151 12.47 3.74 -12.87
CA GLU A 151 12.36 3.90 -14.32
C GLU A 151 13.41 3.06 -15.05
N GLY A 152 12.95 2.22 -15.99
CA GLY A 152 13.81 1.30 -16.74
C GLY A 152 14.29 0.07 -15.95
N GLU A 153 13.93 -0.06 -14.68
CA GLU A 153 14.26 -1.22 -13.87
C GLU A 153 13.22 -2.34 -14.05
N ARG A 154 13.70 -3.56 -14.32
CA ARG A 154 12.82 -4.73 -14.40
C ARG A 154 12.66 -5.36 -13.02
N ILE A 155 11.45 -5.32 -12.50
CA ILE A 155 11.11 -6.01 -11.25
C ILE A 155 11.09 -7.54 -11.48
N SER A 156 11.86 -8.24 -10.66
CA SER A 156 12.05 -9.68 -10.78
C SER A 156 10.78 -10.47 -10.43
N ASP A 157 10.61 -11.64 -11.04
CA ASP A 157 9.51 -12.57 -10.69
C ASP A 157 9.55 -12.99 -9.22
N ALA A 158 10.75 -13.03 -8.61
CA ALA A 158 10.92 -13.35 -7.19
C ALA A 158 10.41 -12.22 -6.29
N THR A 159 10.68 -10.97 -6.65
CA THR A 159 10.14 -9.80 -5.94
C THR A 159 8.62 -9.77 -6.03
N LEU A 160 8.06 -9.95 -7.23
CA LEU A 160 6.61 -9.95 -7.44
C LEU A 160 5.93 -11.11 -6.72
N ALA A 161 6.56 -12.28 -6.68
CA ALA A 161 6.10 -13.41 -5.88
C ALA A 161 5.88 -13.05 -4.41
N THR A 162 6.81 -12.28 -3.82
CA THR A 162 6.70 -11.81 -2.43
C THR A 162 5.54 -10.83 -2.22
N PHE A 163 5.21 -10.01 -3.21
CA PHE A 163 4.02 -9.13 -3.17
C PHE A 163 2.71 -9.88 -3.42
N MET A 164 2.74 -10.90 -4.27
CA MET A 164 1.55 -11.65 -4.63
C MET A 164 1.22 -12.78 -3.65
N GLY A 165 2.16 -13.14 -2.77
CA GLY A 165 2.03 -14.33 -1.92
C GLY A 165 1.97 -15.62 -2.75
N MET A 166 2.72 -15.65 -3.86
CA MET A 166 2.72 -16.75 -4.82
C MET A 166 4.14 -17.28 -5.04
N HIS A 167 4.26 -18.54 -5.45
CA HIS A 167 5.56 -19.06 -5.87
C HIS A 167 6.04 -18.39 -7.17
N ARG A 168 7.35 -18.07 -7.27
CA ARG A 168 7.98 -17.39 -8.42
C ARG A 168 7.63 -17.99 -9.79
N VAL A 169 7.49 -19.31 -9.86
CA VAL A 169 7.16 -20.02 -11.11
C VAL A 169 5.73 -19.71 -11.56
N SER A 170 4.82 -19.52 -10.62
CA SER A 170 3.44 -19.14 -10.92
C SER A 170 3.39 -17.72 -11.48
N VAL A 171 4.10 -16.77 -10.86
CA VAL A 171 4.23 -15.40 -11.38
C VAL A 171 4.79 -15.39 -12.79
N SER A 172 5.86 -16.15 -13.04
CA SER A 172 6.47 -16.27 -14.37
C SER A 172 5.49 -16.77 -15.44
N ARG A 173 4.60 -17.71 -15.08
CA ARG A 173 3.56 -18.22 -15.99
C ARG A 173 2.48 -17.17 -16.27
N VAL A 174 2.03 -16.45 -15.24
CA VAL A 174 1.04 -15.37 -15.38
C VAL A 174 1.60 -14.27 -16.27
N ARG A 175 2.82 -13.81 -16.03
CA ARG A 175 3.51 -12.80 -16.84
C ARG A 175 3.60 -13.22 -18.30
N LYS A 176 4.04 -14.46 -18.57
CA LYS A 176 4.09 -15.00 -19.93
C LYS A 176 2.72 -15.01 -20.62
N LYS A 177 1.66 -15.39 -19.90
CA LYS A 177 0.28 -15.40 -20.42
C LYS A 177 -0.16 -13.98 -20.82
N LEU A 178 0.16 -12.97 -20.02
CA LEU A 178 -0.15 -11.57 -20.33
C LEU A 178 0.62 -11.07 -21.56
N ASP A 179 1.89 -11.42 -21.69
CA ASP A 179 2.70 -11.07 -22.87
C ASP A 179 2.14 -11.70 -24.16
N GLU A 180 1.68 -12.95 -24.09
CA GLU A 180 1.01 -13.65 -25.20
C GLU A 180 -0.34 -12.99 -25.57
N GLN A 181 -1.10 -12.47 -24.60
CA GLN A 181 -2.35 -11.74 -24.86
C GLN A 181 -2.09 -10.37 -25.51
N LYS A 182 -1.08 -9.63 -25.03
CA LYS A 182 -0.67 -8.35 -25.60
C LYS A 182 -0.19 -8.48 -27.06
N THR A 183 0.46 -9.60 -27.38
CA THR A 183 0.95 -9.89 -28.76
C THR A 183 -0.10 -10.50 -29.68
N SER A 184 -1.15 -11.14 -29.15
CA SER A 184 -2.23 -11.76 -29.93
C SER A 184 -3.44 -10.88 -30.17
N THR A 185 -3.51 -9.68 -29.56
CA THR A 185 -4.55 -8.69 -29.85
C THR A 185 -4.20 -7.94 -31.14
N PRO A 186 -4.92 -8.14 -32.27
CA PRO A 186 -4.70 -7.34 -33.46
C PRO A 186 -5.10 -5.89 -33.17
N PRO A 187 -4.41 -4.87 -33.72
CA PRO A 187 -4.90 -3.49 -33.63
C PRO A 187 -6.34 -3.45 -34.17
N PRO A 188 -7.24 -2.64 -33.56
CA PRO A 188 -8.62 -2.55 -34.04
C PRO A 188 -8.57 -2.23 -35.53
N ALA A 189 -9.09 -3.14 -36.35
CA ALA A 189 -9.16 -2.94 -37.78
C ALA A 189 -9.94 -1.64 -38.00
N VAL A 190 -9.25 -0.60 -38.49
CA VAL A 190 -9.89 0.60 -39.01
C VAL A 190 -10.74 0.13 -40.18
N ARG A 191 -12.04 -0.10 -39.92
CA ARG A 191 -12.98 -0.32 -41.00
C ARG A 191 -12.95 0.96 -41.83
N PRO A 192 -12.73 0.89 -43.15
CA PRO A 192 -12.97 2.04 -44.01
C PRO A 192 -14.39 2.53 -43.71
N ILE A 193 -14.53 3.81 -43.38
CA ILE A 193 -15.83 4.44 -43.36
C ILE A 193 -16.24 4.54 -44.83
N ASP A 194 -16.90 3.50 -45.31
CA ASP A 194 -17.60 3.56 -46.59
C ASP A 194 -18.76 4.53 -46.42
N SER A 195 -18.55 5.69 -47.04
CA SER A 195 -19.51 6.70 -47.44
C SER A 195 -20.93 6.14 -47.71
N TYR A 196 -21.87 6.61 -46.89
CA TYR A 196 -23.32 6.79 -47.12
C TYR A 196 -24.14 5.66 -47.78
N ALA A 197 -24.96 5.00 -46.96
CA ALA A 197 -26.32 4.64 -47.33
C ALA A 197 -27.26 5.10 -46.21
N ALA A 198 -28.19 6.01 -46.55
CA ALA A 198 -29.13 6.62 -45.63
C ALA A 198 -30.15 5.59 -45.11
N THR A 199 -30.19 5.40 -43.80
CA THR A 199 -31.26 4.67 -43.10
C THR A 199 -32.31 5.69 -42.62
N PRO A 200 -33.61 5.47 -42.84
CA PRO A 200 -34.64 6.40 -42.38
C PRO A 200 -34.69 6.45 -40.84
N PRO A 201 -35.07 7.59 -40.23
CA PRO A 201 -35.08 7.72 -38.78
C PRO A 201 -36.09 6.77 -38.12
N PRO A 202 -35.77 6.21 -36.95
CA PRO A 202 -36.69 5.33 -36.22
C PRO A 202 -37.93 6.11 -35.76
N GLN A 203 -39.11 5.50 -35.92
CA GLN A 203 -40.36 6.02 -35.38
C GLN A 203 -40.33 5.91 -33.86
N VAL A 204 -40.57 7.03 -33.19
CA VAL A 204 -40.65 7.10 -31.72
C VAL A 204 -42.04 6.62 -31.30
N ASP A 205 -42.12 5.37 -30.83
CA ASP A 205 -43.30 4.91 -30.09
C ASP A 205 -43.31 5.58 -28.71
N LYS A 206 -44.39 6.32 -28.44
CA LYS A 206 -44.62 7.04 -27.18
C LYS A 206 -44.81 6.03 -26.04
N LEU A 207 -43.75 5.70 -25.33
CA LEU A 207 -43.85 5.08 -24.01
C LEU A 207 -44.33 6.11 -22.99
N ARG A 208 -45.62 5.97 -22.67
CA ARG A 208 -46.35 6.66 -21.61
C ARG A 208 -45.74 6.29 -20.26
N ILE A 209 -44.92 7.18 -19.69
CA ILE A 209 -44.49 7.10 -18.29
C ILE A 209 -45.73 7.42 -17.44
N LEU A 210 -46.28 6.40 -16.78
CA LEU A 210 -47.16 6.59 -15.64
C LEU A 210 -46.27 6.93 -14.44
N ALA A 211 -46.42 8.14 -13.92
CA ALA A 211 -45.86 8.52 -12.64
C ALA A 211 -46.57 7.72 -11.55
N GLU A 212 -45.87 6.80 -10.91
CA GLU A 212 -46.24 6.30 -9.59
C GLU A 212 -45.56 7.18 -8.54
N GLU A 213 -46.36 7.74 -7.64
CA GLU A 213 -45.91 8.54 -6.51
C GLU A 213 -45.11 7.67 -5.52
N PRO A 214 -44.07 8.21 -4.85
CA PRO A 214 -43.32 7.45 -3.85
C PRO A 214 -44.18 7.23 -2.60
N PRO A 215 -44.22 6.03 -2.00
CA PRO A 215 -44.96 5.80 -0.77
C PRO A 215 -44.29 6.49 0.42
N ASP A 216 -45.12 7.17 1.22
CA ASP A 216 -44.79 7.74 2.53
C ASP A 216 -44.18 6.68 3.46
N ILE A 217 -42.91 6.86 3.83
CA ILE A 217 -42.31 6.09 4.92
C ILE A 217 -42.53 6.89 6.21
N GLU A 218 -43.56 6.48 6.94
CA GLU A 218 -43.82 6.89 8.31
C GLU A 218 -42.61 6.60 9.21
N ARG A 219 -42.23 7.62 9.98
CA ARG A 219 -41.31 7.54 11.12
C ARG A 219 -41.79 6.46 12.10
N SER A 220 -41.09 5.33 12.16
CA SER A 220 -41.12 4.42 13.29
C SER A 220 -39.82 4.48 14.07
N ALA A 221 -39.98 4.53 15.39
CA ALA A 221 -38.98 4.80 16.41
C ALA A 221 -37.75 3.86 16.34
N GLN A 222 -36.57 4.44 16.61
CA GLN A 222 -35.35 3.69 16.88
C GLN A 222 -35.50 2.90 18.21
N PRO A 223 -35.20 1.59 18.26
CA PRO A 223 -34.90 0.93 19.51
C PRO A 223 -33.46 1.25 19.93
N GLU A 224 -33.30 1.69 21.18
CA GLU A 224 -32.02 1.94 21.84
C GLU A 224 -31.09 0.71 21.72
N ILE A 225 -29.95 0.90 21.06
CA ILE A 225 -28.85 -0.09 21.11
C ILE A 225 -28.13 0.12 22.44
N ALA A 226 -28.37 -0.80 23.37
CA ALA A 226 -27.68 -0.90 24.63
C ALA A 226 -26.15 -1.00 24.42
N ARG A 227 -25.41 -0.11 25.08
CA ARG A 227 -23.94 -0.14 25.17
C ARG A 227 -23.49 -1.44 25.86
N PRO A 228 -22.53 -2.20 25.31
CA PRO A 228 -21.88 -3.24 26.10
C PRO A 228 -21.00 -2.58 27.17
N ALA A 229 -21.22 -2.98 28.42
CA ALA A 229 -20.42 -2.54 29.56
C ALA A 229 -18.96 -2.96 29.39
N CYS A 230 -18.05 -1.97 29.35
CA CYS A 230 -16.63 -2.19 29.59
C CYS A 230 -16.45 -2.83 30.96
N ARG A 231 -16.07 -4.11 31.00
CA ARG A 231 -15.52 -4.72 32.21
C ARG A 231 -14.04 -4.33 32.28
N GLU A 232 -13.71 -3.56 33.32
CA GLU A 232 -12.34 -3.32 33.75
C GLU A 232 -11.62 -4.65 34.03
N PRO A 233 -10.36 -4.84 33.56
CA PRO A 233 -9.52 -5.88 34.09
C PRO A 233 -9.07 -5.48 35.50
N ARG A 234 -9.57 -6.22 36.50
CA ARG A 234 -9.09 -6.11 37.88
C ARG A 234 -7.61 -6.49 37.94
N HIS A 235 -6.82 -5.61 38.55
CA HIS A 235 -5.51 -5.93 39.09
C HIS A 235 -5.60 -7.20 39.96
N ALA A 236 -4.82 -8.22 39.60
CA ALA A 236 -4.36 -9.24 40.53
C ALA A 236 -2.86 -9.04 40.71
N GLY A 237 -2.47 -8.56 41.88
CA GLY A 237 -1.08 -8.48 42.30
C GLY A 237 -0.55 -9.84 42.78
N ARG A 238 0.78 -9.94 42.72
CA ARG A 238 1.71 -10.72 43.55
C ARG A 238 1.43 -12.22 43.76
N ILE A 239 2.36 -13.05 43.25
CA ILE A 239 3.42 -13.64 44.09
C ILE A 239 4.75 -13.44 43.36
#